data_AF-A0A961EP76-F1
#
_entry.id   AF-A0A961EP76-F1
#
_cell.length_a   1.000
_cell.length_b   1.000
_cell.length_c   1.000
_cell.angle_alpha   90.00
_cell.angle_beta   90.00
_cell.angle_gamma   90.00
#
_symmetry.space_group_name_H-M   'P 1'
#
loop_
_entity.id
_entity.type
_entity.pdbx_description
1 polymer ?
#
loop_
_entity_poly.entity_id
_entity_poly.type
_entity_poly.pdbx_seq_one_letter_code
_entity_poly.pdbx_strand_id
1 'polypeptide(L)'
;MTVREILQDIVDHIRRANMSRDGDRIPGSDTLIKRLSAEYAMEVDTIRYYLRVLSESHFVITIHIVEADERLMISGVNGYVVAEPAIVEELKSYAYRLLEQTYEAQFYRRKQATLIIKEMMTDVKRYNNTPLGKTLNVALMLQQYDSVIGSHEGEFSQEWKDSRLAELVPGLNQDPAVAATAPMEDSTFFSPEPTETS
;
A
#
# COMPACT_ATOMS: atom_id res chain seq x y z
N MET A 1 21.12 8.63 -9.62
CA MET A 1 19.99 7.70 -9.69
C MET A 1 18.76 8.58 -9.81
N THR A 2 18.06 8.49 -10.93
CA THR A 2 16.85 9.31 -11.17
C THR A 2 15.72 8.88 -10.25
N VAL A 3 14.71 9.74 -10.07
CA VAL A 3 13.52 9.38 -9.28
C VAL A 3 12.84 8.13 -9.84
N ARG A 4 12.79 7.98 -11.17
CA ARG A 4 12.27 6.77 -11.84
C ARG A 4 12.99 5.50 -11.40
N GLU A 5 14.31 5.52 -11.38
CA GLU A 5 15.13 4.36 -10.99
C GLU A 5 14.88 3.98 -9.52
N ILE A 6 14.74 4.97 -8.64
CA ILE A 6 14.46 4.74 -7.22
C ILE A 6 13.08 4.12 -7.05
N LEU A 7 12.07 4.66 -7.73
CA LEU A 7 10.70 4.12 -7.68
C LEU A 7 10.66 2.68 -8.17
N GLN A 8 11.35 2.37 -9.26
CA GLN A 8 11.46 1.01 -9.78
C GLN A 8 12.15 0.07 -8.79
N ASP A 9 13.26 0.49 -8.19
CA ASP A 9 13.99 -0.33 -7.22
C ASP A 9 13.19 -0.54 -5.93
N ILE A 10 12.38 0.45 -5.49
CA ILE A 10 11.41 0.28 -4.40
C ILE A 10 10.37 -0.80 -4.75
N VAL A 11 9.81 -0.79 -5.97
CA VAL A 11 8.87 -1.82 -6.43
C VAL A 11 9.54 -3.20 -6.40
N ASP A 12 10.78 -3.30 -6.86
CA ASP A 12 11.53 -4.55 -6.86
C ASP A 12 11.91 -5.01 -5.44
N HIS A 13 12.15 -4.08 -4.51
CA HIS A 13 12.29 -4.37 -3.08
C HIS A 13 11.03 -5.01 -2.49
N ILE A 14 9.86 -4.46 -2.81
CA ILE A 14 8.57 -4.97 -2.35
C ILE A 14 8.28 -6.33 -3.00
N ARG A 15 8.55 -6.47 -4.31
CA ARG A 15 8.41 -7.73 -5.07
C ARG A 15 9.20 -8.86 -4.42
N ARG A 16 10.49 -8.63 -4.12
CA ARG A 16 11.37 -9.63 -3.49
C ARG A 16 10.81 -10.07 -2.13
N ALA A 17 10.29 -9.13 -1.33
CA ALA A 17 9.63 -9.46 -0.08
C ALA A 17 8.36 -10.28 -0.29
N ASN A 18 7.49 -9.87 -1.22
CA ASN A 18 6.24 -10.56 -1.54
C ASN A 18 6.43 -12.00 -2.02
N MET A 19 7.49 -12.26 -2.79
CA MET A 19 7.84 -13.59 -3.30
C MET A 19 8.67 -14.42 -2.32
N SER A 20 9.11 -13.84 -1.20
CA SER A 20 9.89 -14.58 -0.20
C SER A 20 9.07 -15.73 0.37
N ARG A 21 9.71 -16.90 0.53
CA ARG A 21 9.13 -18.04 1.26
C ARG A 21 9.38 -17.95 2.76
N ASP A 22 10.36 -17.14 3.15
CA ASP A 22 10.83 -16.98 4.51
C ASP A 22 10.62 -15.52 4.98
N GLY A 23 10.10 -15.35 6.19
CA GLY A 23 9.91 -14.01 6.80
C GLY A 23 8.59 -13.33 6.43
N ASP A 24 8.57 -12.00 6.60
CA ASP A 24 7.40 -11.17 6.35
C ASP A 24 7.21 -10.90 4.85
N ARG A 25 6.16 -11.50 4.28
CA ARG A 25 5.83 -11.38 2.85
C ARG A 25 5.13 -10.06 2.53
N ILE A 26 4.65 -9.31 3.51
CA ILE A 26 3.93 -8.06 3.29
C ILE A 26 4.63 -6.98 4.13
N PRO A 27 5.70 -6.37 3.60
CA PRO A 27 6.53 -5.45 4.37
C PRO A 27 5.70 -4.28 4.92
N GLY A 28 5.73 -4.11 6.24
CA GLY A 28 5.04 -3.04 6.95
C GLY A 28 5.73 -1.68 6.84
N SER A 29 4.94 -0.61 6.87
CA SER A 29 5.39 0.79 6.82
C SER A 29 6.35 1.17 7.96
N ASP A 30 6.21 0.53 9.11
CA ASP A 30 7.04 0.74 10.30
C ASP A 30 8.50 0.27 10.11
N THR A 31 8.72 -0.74 9.28
CA THR A 31 10.03 -1.33 8.98
C THR A 31 10.55 -0.91 7.60
N LEU A 32 9.69 -0.96 6.57
CA LEU A 32 10.03 -0.65 5.20
C LEU A 32 10.53 0.79 5.06
N ILE A 33 9.80 1.76 5.60
CA ILE A 33 10.12 3.18 5.42
C ILE A 33 11.48 3.51 6.05
N LYS A 34 11.75 3.00 7.25
CA LYS A 34 13.04 3.20 7.94
C LYS A 34 14.20 2.60 7.15
N ARG A 35 14.00 1.40 6.60
CA ARG A 35 15.00 0.72 5.77
C ARG A 35 15.30 1.51 4.50
N LEU A 36 14.27 1.89 3.73
CA LEU A 36 14.44 2.63 2.48
C LEU A 36 15.02 4.03 2.72
N SER A 37 14.62 4.70 3.81
CA SER A 37 15.18 6.00 4.21
C SER A 37 16.68 5.90 4.48
N ALA A 38 17.13 4.87 5.19
CA ALA A 38 18.54 4.63 5.43
C ALA A 38 19.31 4.24 4.16
N GLU A 39 18.70 3.42 3.30
CA GLU A 39 19.30 2.89 2.07
C GLU A 39 19.54 3.99 1.03
N TYR A 40 18.56 4.86 0.80
CA TYR A 40 18.65 5.94 -0.18
C TYR A 40 19.14 7.27 0.42
N ALA A 41 19.45 7.31 1.72
CA ALA A 41 19.78 8.54 2.46
C ALA A 41 18.74 9.66 2.26
N MET A 42 17.45 9.29 2.33
CA MET A 42 16.30 10.18 2.11
C MET A 42 15.50 10.39 3.39
N GLU A 43 14.81 11.52 3.45
CA GLU A 43 13.85 11.77 4.53
C GLU A 43 12.68 10.78 4.48
N VAL A 44 12.18 10.44 5.66
CA VAL A 44 11.05 9.51 5.83
C VAL A 44 9.82 9.98 5.06
N ASP A 45 9.59 11.29 4.98
CA ASP A 45 8.46 11.87 4.26
C ASP A 45 8.60 11.74 2.73
N THR A 46 9.82 11.81 2.20
CA THR A 46 10.10 11.52 0.79
C THR A 46 9.76 10.06 0.44
N ILE A 47 10.17 9.12 1.31
CA ILE A 47 9.86 7.70 1.11
C ILE A 47 8.34 7.44 1.19
N ARG A 48 7.64 8.10 2.14
CA ARG A 48 6.17 8.03 2.22
C ARG A 48 5.52 8.56 0.95
N TYR A 49 6.02 9.68 0.43
CA TYR A 49 5.54 10.24 -0.83
C TYR A 49 5.75 9.26 -2.00
N TYR A 50 6.92 8.64 -2.13
CA TYR A 50 7.18 7.63 -3.17
C TYR A 50 6.26 6.41 -3.06
N LEU A 51 6.04 5.88 -1.86
CA LEU A 51 5.11 4.76 -1.65
C LEU A 51 3.67 5.15 -2.00
N ARG A 52 3.26 6.39 -1.69
CA ARG A 52 1.96 6.93 -2.08
C ARG A 52 1.83 7.05 -3.60
N VAL A 53 2.82 7.61 -4.27
CA VAL A 53 2.87 7.73 -5.74
C VAL A 53 2.77 6.35 -6.39
N LEU A 54 3.53 5.37 -5.91
CA LEU A 54 3.47 3.98 -6.41
C LEU A 54 2.10 3.33 -6.18
N SER A 55 1.40 3.70 -5.11
CA SER A 55 0.04 3.25 -4.85
C SER A 55 -0.97 3.89 -5.79
N GLU A 56 -0.87 5.21 -6.04
CA GLU A 56 -1.77 5.95 -6.92
C GLU A 56 -1.53 5.64 -8.42
N SER A 57 -0.36 5.12 -8.78
CA SER A 57 -0.01 4.64 -10.13
C SER A 57 -0.16 3.12 -10.28
N HIS A 58 -0.80 2.45 -9.31
CA HIS A 58 -1.07 1.00 -9.34
C HIS A 58 0.17 0.10 -9.53
N PHE A 59 1.37 0.57 -9.19
CA PHE A 59 2.53 -0.32 -9.09
C PHE A 59 2.46 -1.15 -7.81
N VAL A 60 1.95 -0.55 -6.73
CA VAL A 60 1.85 -1.14 -5.40
C VAL A 60 0.42 -0.99 -4.87
N ILE A 61 0.01 -1.95 -4.07
CA ILE A 61 -1.22 -1.98 -3.31
C ILE A 61 -0.87 -1.74 -1.85
N THR A 62 -1.65 -0.88 -1.21
CA THR A 62 -1.54 -0.60 0.23
C THR A 62 -2.59 -1.41 0.99
N ILE A 63 -2.16 -2.20 1.98
CA ILE A 63 -3.01 -3.01 2.85
C ILE A 63 -2.97 -2.44 4.26
N HIS A 64 -4.11 -2.15 4.88
CA HIS A 64 -4.16 -1.69 6.26
C HIS A 64 -4.09 -2.89 7.21
N ILE A 65 -2.88 -3.19 7.71
CA ILE A 65 -2.65 -4.32 8.63
C ILE A 65 -3.18 -3.97 10.02
N VAL A 66 -2.82 -2.78 10.51
CA VAL A 66 -3.22 -2.25 11.82
C VAL A 66 -3.94 -0.94 11.57
N GLU A 67 -5.18 -0.82 12.05
CA GLU A 67 -5.91 0.45 11.97
C GLU A 67 -5.39 1.40 13.04
N ALA A 68 -5.22 2.67 12.66
CA ALA A 68 -4.87 3.71 13.61
C ALA A 68 -6.03 3.88 14.61
N ASP A 69 -5.70 3.88 15.90
CA ASP A 69 -6.65 4.15 16.96
C ASP A 69 -6.08 5.27 17.84
N GLU A 70 -6.55 6.49 17.62
CA GLU A 70 -6.13 7.67 18.36
C GLU A 70 -6.46 7.56 19.86
N ARG A 71 -7.55 6.87 20.22
CA ARG A 71 -7.95 6.69 21.63
C ARG A 71 -6.97 5.79 22.36
N LEU A 72 -6.43 4.80 21.67
CA LEU A 72 -5.45 3.86 22.19
C LEU A 72 -4.00 4.24 21.86
N MET A 73 -3.78 5.39 21.20
CA MET A 73 -2.47 5.84 20.70
C MET A 73 -1.77 4.79 19.81
N ILE A 74 -2.55 4.00 19.07
CA ILE A 74 -2.03 2.99 18.15
C ILE A 74 -1.79 3.67 16.80
N SER A 75 -0.53 3.72 16.36
CA SER A 75 -0.18 4.12 15.00
C SER A 75 -0.59 3.02 14.01
N GLY A 76 -1.30 3.40 12.95
CA GLY A 76 -1.67 2.49 11.89
C GLY A 76 -0.42 1.94 11.17
N VAL A 77 -0.51 0.70 10.72
CA VAL A 77 0.57 0.04 9.96
C VAL A 77 0.01 -0.39 8.63
N ASN A 78 0.58 0.17 7.56
CA ASN A 78 0.27 -0.20 6.19
C ASN A 78 1.28 -1.25 5.70
N GLY A 79 0.80 -2.29 5.03
CA GLY A 79 1.59 -3.27 4.31
C GLY A 79 1.59 -2.97 2.81
N TYR A 80 2.67 -3.33 2.11
CA TYR A 80 2.82 -3.04 0.69
C TYR A 80 2.94 -4.32 -0.14
N VAL A 81 2.19 -4.38 -1.24
CA VAL A 81 2.14 -5.53 -2.15
C VAL A 81 2.25 -5.07 -3.60
N VAL A 82 3.04 -5.73 -4.43
CA VAL A 82 3.08 -5.41 -5.86
C VAL A 82 1.75 -5.76 -6.52
N ALA A 83 1.20 -4.83 -7.31
CA ALA A 83 -0.08 -4.98 -7.98
C ALA A 83 0.03 -5.82 -9.26
N GLU A 84 0.43 -7.08 -9.11
CA GLU A 84 0.46 -8.08 -10.17
C GLU A 84 -0.45 -9.24 -9.81
N PRO A 85 -1.31 -9.71 -10.75
CA PRO A 85 -2.26 -10.78 -10.49
C PRO A 85 -1.63 -12.01 -9.83
N ALA A 86 -0.50 -12.48 -10.36
CA ALA A 86 0.19 -13.66 -9.85
C ALA A 86 0.71 -13.48 -8.40
N ILE A 87 1.25 -12.31 -8.07
CA ILE A 87 1.74 -11.99 -6.73
C ILE A 87 0.58 -11.87 -5.75
N VAL A 88 -0.49 -11.18 -6.14
CA VAL A 88 -1.69 -11.00 -5.32
C VAL A 88 -2.36 -12.33 -5.05
N GLU A 89 -2.49 -13.20 -6.05
CA GLU A 89 -3.06 -14.55 -5.89
C GLU A 89 -2.24 -15.42 -4.92
N GLU A 90 -0.91 -15.39 -5.04
CA GLU A 90 -0.03 -16.15 -4.16
C GLU A 90 -0.12 -15.65 -2.72
N LEU A 91 -0.08 -14.33 -2.52
CA LEU A 91 -0.21 -13.72 -1.20
C LEU A 91 -1.59 -13.93 -0.58
N LYS A 92 -2.66 -13.89 -1.39
CA LYS A 92 -4.02 -14.21 -0.95
C LYS A 92 -4.08 -15.64 -0.42
N SER A 93 -3.52 -16.59 -1.17
CA SER A 93 -3.42 -18.00 -0.75
C SER A 93 -2.61 -18.17 0.53
N TYR A 94 -1.51 -17.42 0.68
CA TYR A 94 -0.73 -17.40 1.92
C TYR A 94 -1.52 -16.81 3.10
N ALA A 95 -2.16 -15.66 2.92
CA ALA A 95 -2.95 -14.99 3.94
C ALA A 95 -4.13 -15.84 4.40
N TYR A 96 -4.77 -16.58 3.49
CA TYR A 96 -5.83 -17.53 3.83
C TYR A 96 -5.32 -18.65 4.74
N ARG A 97 -4.20 -19.28 4.41
CA ARG A 97 -3.60 -20.30 5.28
C ARG A 97 -3.24 -19.74 6.65
N LEU A 98 -2.68 -18.53 6.69
CA LEU A 98 -2.32 -17.88 7.95
C LEU A 98 -3.56 -17.54 8.80
N LEU A 99 -4.63 -17.08 8.18
CA LEU A 99 -5.92 -16.81 8.83
C LEU A 99 -6.51 -18.10 9.42
N GLU A 100 -6.50 -19.20 8.67
CA GLU A 100 -6.99 -20.51 9.13
C GLU A 100 -6.20 -21.01 10.34
N GLN A 101 -4.87 -20.92 10.30
CA GLN A 101 -3.99 -21.29 11.41
C GLN A 101 -4.23 -20.43 12.65
N THR A 102 -4.34 -19.12 12.46
CA THR A 102 -4.56 -18.17 13.57
C THR A 102 -5.93 -18.39 14.20
N TYR A 103 -6.95 -18.68 13.40
CA TYR A 103 -8.28 -19.02 13.89
C TYR A 103 -8.29 -20.35 14.65
N GLU A 104 -7.65 -21.39 14.11
CA GLU A 104 -7.53 -22.70 14.78
C GLU A 104 -6.82 -22.56 16.13
N ALA A 105 -5.74 -21.78 16.20
CA ALA A 105 -5.01 -21.55 17.45
C ALA A 105 -5.86 -20.81 18.50
N GLN A 106 -6.72 -19.88 18.08
CA GLN A 106 -7.54 -19.08 18.99
C GLN A 106 -8.82 -19.81 19.45
N PHE A 107 -9.48 -20.54 18.55
CA PHE A 107 -10.79 -21.15 18.80
C PHE A 107 -10.78 -22.68 18.88
N TYR A 108 -9.62 -23.32 18.68
CA TYR A 108 -9.44 -24.78 18.65
C TYR A 108 -10.37 -25.48 17.65
N ARG A 109 -10.70 -24.79 16.55
CA ARG A 109 -11.60 -25.28 15.49
C ARG A 109 -11.03 -24.93 14.13
N ARG A 110 -11.03 -25.90 13.23
CA ARG A 110 -10.68 -25.68 11.83
C ARG A 110 -11.86 -25.15 11.06
N LYS A 111 -11.60 -24.15 10.24
CA LYS A 111 -12.57 -23.55 9.32
C LYS A 111 -11.81 -22.96 8.16
N GLN A 112 -12.38 -23.02 6.96
CA GLN A 112 -11.77 -22.41 5.78
C GLN A 112 -11.80 -20.88 5.88
N ALA A 113 -10.78 -20.22 5.33
CA ALA A 113 -10.64 -18.76 5.35
C ALA A 113 -11.91 -18.03 4.90
N THR A 114 -12.55 -18.50 3.83
CA THR A 114 -13.78 -17.89 3.27
C THR A 114 -14.96 -17.92 4.25
N LEU A 115 -15.07 -18.97 5.08
CA LEU A 115 -16.09 -19.08 6.12
C LEU A 115 -15.71 -18.24 7.35
N ILE A 116 -14.42 -18.21 7.71
CA ILE A 116 -13.90 -17.35 8.79
C ILE A 116 -14.21 -15.89 8.46
N ILE A 117 -13.91 -15.44 7.24
CA ILE A 117 -14.19 -14.07 6.78
C ILE A 117 -15.68 -13.77 6.95
N LYS A 118 -16.58 -14.59 6.39
CA LYS A 118 -18.03 -14.36 6.50
C LYS A 118 -18.53 -14.27 7.94
N GLU A 119 -18.02 -15.12 8.82
CA GLU A 119 -18.38 -15.12 10.23
C GLU A 119 -17.86 -13.89 10.97
N MET A 120 -16.60 -13.53 10.74
CA MET A 120 -15.96 -12.42 11.46
C MET A 120 -16.39 -11.05 10.97
N MET A 121 -16.92 -10.96 9.74
CA MET A 121 -17.44 -9.71 9.17
C MET A 121 -18.58 -9.11 10.01
N THR A 122 -19.36 -9.93 10.75
CA THR A 122 -20.43 -9.39 11.61
C THR A 122 -19.88 -8.60 12.80
N ASP A 123 -18.68 -8.93 13.27
CA ASP A 123 -18.07 -8.36 14.48
C ASP A 123 -16.64 -7.85 14.25
N VAL A 124 -16.32 -7.35 13.04
CA VAL A 124 -14.93 -7.03 12.64
C VAL A 124 -14.22 -6.10 13.62
N LYS A 125 -14.95 -5.11 14.17
CA LYS A 125 -14.43 -4.13 15.15
C LYS A 125 -13.90 -4.78 16.42
N ARG A 126 -14.45 -5.92 16.83
CA ARG A 126 -14.02 -6.65 18.04
C ARG A 126 -12.62 -7.23 17.88
N TYR A 127 -12.24 -7.55 16.66
CA TYR A 127 -10.96 -8.17 16.35
C TYR A 127 -9.92 -7.14 15.91
N ASN A 128 -10.25 -5.85 15.93
CA ASN A 128 -9.34 -4.81 15.49
C ASN A 128 -8.01 -4.91 16.22
N ASN A 129 -6.91 -4.81 15.47
CA ASN A 129 -5.54 -4.88 15.98
C ASN A 129 -5.14 -6.19 16.71
N THR A 130 -6.00 -7.22 16.76
CA THR A 130 -5.65 -8.57 17.24
C THR A 130 -4.88 -9.36 16.17
N PRO A 131 -4.09 -10.40 16.51
CA PRO A 131 -3.41 -11.22 15.50
C PRO A 131 -4.38 -11.78 14.45
N LEU A 132 -5.54 -12.26 14.90
CA LEU A 132 -6.58 -12.77 14.01
C LEU A 132 -7.16 -11.66 13.12
N GLY A 133 -7.48 -10.50 13.68
CA GLY A 133 -7.98 -9.35 12.92
C GLY A 133 -6.98 -8.84 11.89
N LYS A 134 -5.68 -8.77 12.23
CA LYS A 134 -4.62 -8.40 11.27
C LYS A 134 -4.58 -9.37 10.08
N THR A 135 -4.60 -10.68 10.35
CA THR A 135 -4.62 -11.70 9.27
C THR A 135 -5.90 -11.66 8.46
N LEU A 136 -7.04 -11.35 9.10
CA LEU A 136 -8.33 -11.19 8.47
C LEU A 136 -8.34 -9.98 7.51
N ASN A 137 -7.84 -8.82 7.97
CA ASN A 137 -7.77 -7.60 7.17
C ASN A 137 -6.93 -7.81 5.91
N VAL A 138 -5.75 -8.43 6.07
CA VAL A 138 -4.87 -8.76 4.95
C VAL A 138 -5.57 -9.69 3.95
N ALA A 139 -6.18 -10.77 4.43
CA ALA A 139 -6.90 -11.73 3.58
C ALA A 139 -8.07 -11.09 2.83
N LEU A 140 -8.83 -10.23 3.51
CA LEU A 140 -9.98 -9.52 2.94
C LEU A 140 -9.54 -8.52 1.87
N MET A 141 -8.54 -7.69 2.14
CA MET A 141 -8.05 -6.69 1.18
C MET A 141 -7.43 -7.38 -0.04
N LEU A 142 -6.63 -8.44 0.13
CA LEU A 142 -6.09 -9.20 -1.00
C LEU A 142 -7.21 -9.82 -1.86
N GLN A 143 -8.26 -10.34 -1.25
CA GLN A 143 -9.44 -10.84 -1.98
C GLN A 143 -10.14 -9.72 -2.77
N GLN A 144 -10.27 -8.53 -2.18
CA GLN A 144 -10.87 -7.38 -2.87
C GLN A 144 -10.02 -6.92 -4.05
N TYR A 145 -8.70 -6.80 -3.85
CA TYR A 145 -7.78 -6.38 -4.90
C TYR A 145 -7.70 -7.37 -6.05
N ASP A 146 -7.69 -8.68 -5.77
CA ASP A 146 -7.77 -9.72 -6.79
C ASP A 146 -9.01 -9.54 -7.69
N SER A 147 -10.16 -9.23 -7.09
CA SER A 147 -11.39 -8.91 -7.83
C SER A 147 -11.30 -7.60 -8.60
N VAL A 148 -10.69 -6.56 -8.03
CA VAL A 148 -10.54 -5.24 -8.67
C VAL A 148 -9.62 -5.32 -9.88
N ILE A 149 -8.48 -6.00 -9.76
CA ILE A 149 -7.51 -6.21 -10.84
C ILE A 149 -8.19 -6.95 -12.01
N GLY A 150 -8.93 -8.02 -11.73
CA GLY A 150 -9.66 -8.75 -12.76
C GLY A 150 -10.81 -7.96 -13.40
N SER A 151 -11.37 -6.97 -12.70
CA SER A 151 -12.49 -6.15 -13.23
C SER A 151 -12.01 -4.91 -14.00
N HIS A 152 -10.78 -4.45 -13.74
CA HIS A 152 -10.22 -3.21 -14.29
C HIS A 152 -8.83 -3.47 -14.90
N GLU A 153 -8.66 -4.55 -15.67
CA GLU A 153 -7.35 -4.97 -16.20
C GLU A 153 -6.59 -3.85 -16.94
N GLY A 154 -7.30 -2.95 -17.62
CA GLY A 154 -6.73 -1.80 -18.31
C GLY A 154 -5.96 -0.84 -17.39
N GLU A 155 -6.46 -0.61 -16.17
CA GLU A 155 -5.82 0.26 -15.17
C GLU A 155 -4.61 -0.40 -14.49
N PHE A 156 -4.43 -1.70 -14.66
CA PHE A 156 -3.27 -2.45 -14.19
C PHE A 156 -2.30 -2.81 -15.34
N SER A 157 -2.56 -2.31 -16.55
CA SER A 157 -1.62 -2.43 -17.67
C SER A 157 -0.37 -1.57 -17.45
N GLN A 158 0.78 -2.02 -17.95
CA GLN A 158 2.04 -1.29 -17.78
C GLN A 158 1.98 0.12 -18.39
N GLU A 159 1.31 0.26 -19.53
CA GLU A 159 1.11 1.55 -20.20
C GLU A 159 0.35 2.55 -19.32
N TRP A 160 -0.74 2.10 -18.68
CA TRP A 160 -1.50 2.94 -17.76
C TRP A 160 -0.65 3.35 -16.55
N LYS A 161 0.06 2.38 -15.95
CA LYS A 161 0.92 2.63 -14.79
C LYS A 161 2.01 3.65 -15.09
N ASP A 162 2.68 3.52 -16.22
CA ASP A 162 3.73 4.44 -16.66
C ASP A 162 3.19 5.84 -16.96
N SER A 163 2.05 5.93 -17.65
CA SER A 163 1.38 7.21 -17.92
C SER A 163 1.00 7.91 -16.62
N ARG A 164 0.37 7.17 -15.69
CA ARG A 164 -0.07 7.71 -14.40
C ARG A 164 1.11 8.16 -13.54
N LEU A 165 2.20 7.40 -13.57
CA LEU A 165 3.42 7.75 -12.85
C LEU A 165 4.05 9.06 -13.35
N ALA A 166 4.07 9.26 -14.68
CA ALA A 166 4.58 10.48 -15.29
C ALA A 166 3.72 11.72 -14.96
N GLU A 167 2.40 11.54 -14.80
CA GLU A 167 1.49 12.61 -14.34
C GLU A 167 1.73 12.98 -12.87
N LEU A 168 1.95 11.99 -12.01
CA LEU A 168 2.08 12.19 -10.55
C LEU A 168 3.43 12.79 -10.14
N VAL A 169 4.47 12.57 -10.94
CA VAL A 169 5.82 13.07 -10.66
C VAL A 169 6.36 13.81 -11.89
N PRO A 170 6.02 15.11 -12.04
CA PRO A 170 6.61 15.96 -13.04
C PRO A 170 8.13 16.00 -12.83
N GLY A 171 8.91 15.64 -13.85
CA GLY A 171 10.38 15.53 -13.71
C GLY A 171 10.88 14.17 -13.22
N LEU A 172 10.16 13.08 -13.52
CA LEU A 172 10.53 11.68 -13.23
C LEU A 172 11.99 11.31 -13.58
N ASN A 173 12.57 11.97 -14.59
CA ASN A 173 13.94 11.78 -15.06
C ASN A 173 14.98 12.70 -14.39
N GLN A 174 14.59 13.51 -13.42
CA GLN A 174 15.48 14.41 -12.68
C GLN A 174 16.10 13.71 -11.47
N ASP A 175 17.17 14.30 -10.94
CA ASP A 175 17.77 13.85 -9.67
C ASP A 175 16.83 14.17 -8.49
N PRO A 176 16.77 13.29 -7.47
CA PRO A 176 15.84 13.42 -6.35
C PRO A 176 16.03 14.70 -5.53
N ALA A 177 17.26 15.24 -5.49
CA ALA A 177 17.57 16.51 -4.84
C ALA A 177 16.90 17.72 -5.52
N VAL A 178 16.55 17.62 -6.81
CA VAL A 178 15.88 18.68 -7.58
C VAL A 178 14.37 18.49 -7.52
N ALA A 179 13.89 17.24 -7.55
CA ALA A 179 12.47 16.91 -7.46
C ALA A 179 11.85 17.22 -6.09
N ALA A 180 12.61 17.09 -4.99
CA ALA A 180 12.15 17.44 -3.64
C ALA A 180 11.90 18.95 -3.44
N THR A 181 12.42 19.79 -4.33
CA THR A 181 12.23 21.25 -4.36
C THR A 181 11.15 21.73 -5.31
N ALA A 182 10.50 20.85 -6.08
CA ALA A 182 9.36 21.23 -6.90
C ALA A 182 8.18 21.60 -5.97
N PRO A 183 7.70 22.86 -5.97
CA PRO A 183 6.67 23.27 -5.04
C PRO A 183 5.37 22.51 -5.32
N MET A 184 4.63 22.16 -4.27
CA MET A 184 3.18 22.25 -4.37
C MET A 184 2.89 23.71 -4.72
N GLU A 185 2.75 24.03 -6.01
CA GLU A 185 2.28 25.34 -6.41
C GLU A 185 0.87 25.48 -5.84
N ASP A 186 0.75 26.41 -4.90
CA ASP A 186 -0.50 26.95 -4.39
C ASP A 186 -1.46 27.09 -5.57
N SER A 187 -2.63 26.44 -5.44
CA SER A 187 -3.78 26.77 -6.24
C SER A 187 -4.05 28.26 -6.05
N THR A 188 -3.57 29.09 -6.99
CA THR A 188 -3.88 30.51 -7.07
C THR A 188 -5.39 30.61 -7.19
N PHE A 189 -6.01 30.86 -6.05
CA PHE A 189 -7.40 31.20 -5.88
C PHE A 189 -7.61 32.51 -6.65
N PHE A 190 -8.29 32.40 -7.80
CA PHE A 190 -8.65 33.53 -8.63
C PHE A 190 -9.72 34.34 -7.87
N SER A 191 -9.32 35.36 -7.12
CA SER A 191 -10.25 36.38 -6.63
C SER A 191 -10.49 37.40 -7.74
N PRO A 192 -11.73 37.63 -8.19
CA PRO A 192 -12.01 38.69 -9.15
C PRO A 192 -11.89 40.05 -8.44
N GLU A 193 -11.17 40.99 -9.05
CA GLU A 193 -11.10 42.39 -8.62
C GLU A 193 -12.49 43.03 -8.55
N PRO A 194 -12.76 43.93 -7.59
CA PRO A 194 -13.95 44.76 -7.63
C PRO A 194 -13.72 45.89 -8.63
N THR A 195 -14.56 45.97 -9.66
CA THR A 195 -14.60 47.10 -10.57
C THR A 195 -15.06 48.35 -9.82
N GLU A 196 -14.13 49.24 -9.48
CA GLU A 196 -14.45 50.63 -9.16
C GLU A 196 -14.82 51.35 -10.47
N THR A 197 -16.08 51.77 -10.59
CA THR A 197 -16.45 52.85 -11.51
C THR A 197 -17.03 53.99 -10.71
N SER A 198 -16.34 55.14 -10.84
CA SER A 198 -16.78 56.49 -10.51
C SER A 198 -18.00 56.92 -11.33
#